data_AF-A0A151ILR7-F1
#
_entry.id   AF-A0A151ILR7-F1
#
_cell.length_a   1.000
_cell.length_b   1.000
_cell.length_c   1.000
_cell.angle_alpha   90.00
_cell.angle_beta   90.00
_cell.angle_gamma   90.00
#
_symmetry.space_group_name_H-M   'P 1'
#
loop_
_entity.id
_entity.type
_entity.pdbx_description
1 polymer ?
#
loop_
_entity_poly.entity_id
_entity_poly.type
_entity_poly.pdbx_seq_one_letter_code
_entity_poly.pdbx_strand_id
1 'polypeptide(L)'
;MACNFEIGSAFKPYFINPITKEKVFCFFDPCHMLKLVRNTLGDQKILKSKGGDIHWQDIVLLQKLEEEEGLRAGTKLTKKHILYKNNKMNVKIAPQTLSKSVSSALKYVHESGFKQFFSPENTAEFCLMFNNAFDILNVRSQFANRSNYKVPLTDENYNELKAQADKIIQYITDLQTVQHQLPILKSGRKVGFLGLIICL
;
A
#
# COMPACT_ATOMS: atom_id res chain seq x y z
N MET A 1 -18.54 -8.13 24.67
CA MET A 1 -17.94 -8.87 23.53
C MET A 1 -17.49 -7.85 22.49
N ALA A 2 -16.20 -7.52 22.48
CA ALA A 2 -15.62 -6.55 21.56
C ALA A 2 -15.10 -7.23 20.28
N CYS A 3 -14.77 -6.43 19.25
CA CYS A 3 -14.10 -6.90 18.05
C CYS A 3 -12.69 -7.42 18.38
N ASN A 4 -12.25 -8.46 17.68
CA ASN A 4 -10.87 -8.93 17.68
C ASN A 4 -10.25 -8.75 16.29
N PHE A 5 -9.17 -7.95 16.24
CA PHE A 5 -8.44 -7.65 15.01
C PHE A 5 -7.12 -8.43 14.89
N GLU A 6 -6.88 -9.39 15.78
CA GLU A 6 -5.76 -10.31 15.66
C GLU A 6 -6.01 -11.28 14.50
N ILE A 7 -5.14 -11.21 13.48
CA ILE A 7 -5.18 -12.10 12.33
C ILE A 7 -4.92 -13.53 12.81
N GLY A 8 -5.81 -14.45 12.47
CA GLY A 8 -5.72 -15.86 12.84
C GLY A 8 -7.09 -16.46 13.14
N SER A 9 -7.12 -17.59 13.84
CA SER A 9 -8.36 -18.31 14.19
C SER A 9 -9.30 -17.50 15.08
N ALA A 10 -8.78 -16.54 15.84
CA ALA A 10 -9.55 -15.66 16.72
C ALA A 10 -10.02 -14.37 16.01
N PHE A 11 -9.74 -14.20 14.71
CA PHE A 11 -10.10 -13.01 13.95
C PHE A 11 -11.62 -12.81 13.94
N LYS A 12 -12.07 -11.68 14.50
CA LYS A 12 -13.48 -11.36 14.68
C LYS A 12 -13.68 -9.85 14.52
N PRO A 13 -13.65 -9.31 13.29
CA PRO A 13 -13.76 -7.88 13.02
C PRO A 13 -15.20 -7.37 13.17
N TYR A 14 -15.99 -7.93 14.08
CA TYR A 14 -17.37 -7.55 14.31
C TYR A 14 -17.79 -7.78 15.76
N PHE A 15 -18.78 -7.00 16.19
CA PHE A 15 -19.55 -7.25 17.41
C PHE A 15 -21.00 -7.55 17.05
N ILE A 16 -21.76 -8.06 18.02
CA ILE A 16 -23.17 -8.38 17.83
C ILE A 16 -24.01 -7.18 18.28
N ASN A 17 -24.90 -6.71 17.42
CA ASN A 17 -25.85 -5.66 17.76
C ASN A 17 -26.72 -6.13 18.94
N PRO A 18 -26.83 -5.35 20.04
CA PRO A 18 -27.56 -5.78 21.23
C PRO A 18 -29.06 -5.97 20.98
N ILE A 19 -29.63 -5.29 19.99
CA ILE A 19 -31.06 -5.31 19.65
C ILE A 19 -31.32 -6.31 18.52
N THR A 20 -30.71 -6.12 17.34
CA THR A 20 -31.02 -6.93 16.15
C THR A 20 -30.34 -8.30 16.15
N LYS A 21 -29.33 -8.51 17.01
CA LYS A 21 -28.45 -9.69 17.05
C LYS A 21 -27.63 -9.92 15.76
N GLU A 22 -27.62 -8.95 14.86
CA GLU A 22 -26.82 -9.00 13.64
C GLU A 22 -25.36 -8.63 13.90
N LYS A 23 -24.47 -9.01 12.96
CA LYS A 23 -23.06 -8.65 13.01
C LYS A 23 -22.87 -7.22 12.52
N VAL A 24 -22.22 -6.40 13.34
CA VAL A 24 -21.74 -5.07 12.94
C VAL A 24 -20.25 -5.15 12.72
N PHE A 25 -19.84 -5.12 11.44
CA PHE A 25 -18.43 -5.18 11.06
C PHE A 25 -17.73 -3.84 11.26
N CYS A 26 -16.49 -3.90 11.71
CA CYS A 26 -15.66 -2.73 11.96
C CYS A 26 -14.44 -2.76 11.03
N PHE A 27 -14.26 -1.66 10.30
CA PHE A 27 -13.16 -1.50 9.35
C PHE A 27 -12.36 -0.24 9.66
N PHE A 28 -11.10 -0.24 9.26
CA PHE A 28 -10.26 0.96 9.28
C PHE A 28 -10.44 1.75 8.00
N ASP A 29 -10.31 3.09 8.05
CA ASP A 29 -10.30 3.90 6.83
C ASP A 29 -9.06 3.58 5.97
N PRO A 30 -9.23 3.00 4.74
CA PRO A 30 -8.12 2.64 3.87
C PRO A 30 -7.21 3.83 3.52
N CYS A 31 -7.76 5.04 3.41
CA CYS A 31 -6.98 6.25 3.10
C CYS A 31 -5.98 6.55 4.23
N HIS A 32 -6.42 6.41 5.47
CA HIS A 32 -5.56 6.55 6.64
C HIS A 32 -4.56 5.41 6.78
N MET A 33 -4.94 4.18 6.44
CA MET A 33 -4.03 3.04 6.50
C MET A 33 -2.90 3.16 5.48
N LEU A 34 -3.21 3.53 4.24
CA LEU A 34 -2.20 3.78 3.21
C LEU A 34 -1.25 4.94 3.58
N LYS A 35 -1.77 5.99 4.23
CA LYS A 35 -0.95 7.07 4.80
C LYS A 35 0.05 6.54 5.82
N LEU A 36 -0.35 5.63 6.71
CA LEU A 36 0.54 5.03 7.69
C LEU A 36 1.61 4.14 7.04
N VAL A 37 1.26 3.40 5.99
CA VAL A 37 2.21 2.62 5.20
C VAL A 37 3.28 3.53 4.57
N ARG A 38 2.86 4.59 3.86
CA ARG A 38 3.77 5.58 3.27
C ARG A 38 4.68 6.20 4.34
N ASN A 39 4.10 6.63 5.46
CA ASN A 39 4.87 7.22 6.55
C ASN A 39 5.90 6.22 7.12
N THR A 40 5.55 4.94 7.19
CA THR A 40 6.48 3.89 7.68
C THR A 40 7.68 3.74 6.77
N LEU A 41 7.47 3.59 5.45
CA LEU A 41 8.59 3.54 4.49
C LEU A 41 9.41 4.83 4.54
N GLY A 42 8.75 5.99 4.57
CA GLY A 42 9.43 7.29 4.62
C GLY A 42 10.19 7.56 5.92
N ASP A 43 9.78 6.99 7.06
CA ASP A 43 10.44 7.14 8.37
C ASP A 43 11.59 6.14 8.51
N GLN A 44 11.34 4.87 8.18
CA GLN A 44 12.31 3.77 8.29
C GLN A 44 13.35 3.78 7.17
N LYS A 45 13.06 4.47 6.06
CA LYS A 45 13.87 4.58 4.83
C LYS A 45 14.02 3.30 4.03
N ILE A 46 14.12 2.16 4.70
CA ILE A 46 14.27 0.85 4.09
C ILE A 46 13.31 -0.13 4.77
N LEU A 47 12.63 -0.93 3.96
CA LEU A 47 11.90 -2.14 4.39
C LEU A 47 12.46 -3.34 3.62
N LYS A 48 12.21 -4.57 4.08
CA LYS A 48 12.56 -5.78 3.33
C LYS A 48 11.30 -6.51 2.87
N SER A 49 11.28 -6.96 1.62
CA SER A 49 10.37 -7.99 1.12
C SER A 49 11.14 -9.28 0.86
N LYS A 50 10.46 -10.33 0.40
CA LYS A 50 11.12 -11.54 -0.12
C LYS A 50 12.00 -11.27 -1.35
N GLY A 51 11.67 -10.25 -2.14
CA GLY A 51 12.41 -9.85 -3.34
C GLY A 51 13.67 -9.01 -3.06
N GLY A 52 13.76 -8.43 -1.86
CA GLY A 52 14.92 -7.67 -1.42
C GLY A 52 14.53 -6.37 -0.71
N ASP A 53 15.45 -5.40 -0.75
CA ASP A 53 15.29 -4.15 -0.01
C ASP A 53 14.42 -3.16 -0.80
N ILE A 54 13.53 -2.48 -0.08
CA ILE A 54 12.62 -1.44 -0.60
C ILE A 54 13.12 -0.11 -0.09
N HIS A 55 13.58 0.76 -0.99
CA HIS A 55 14.21 2.02 -0.62
C HIS A 55 13.28 3.20 -0.86
N TRP A 56 12.98 3.96 0.21
CA TRP A 56 12.35 5.28 0.06
C TRP A 56 13.18 6.20 -0.85
N GLN A 57 14.50 6.02 -0.86
CA GLN A 57 15.42 6.80 -1.67
C GLN A 57 15.17 6.64 -3.18
N ASP A 58 14.69 5.49 -3.65
CA ASP A 58 14.35 5.31 -5.07
C ASP A 58 13.20 6.25 -5.49
N ILE A 59 12.21 6.46 -4.63
CA ILE A 59 11.11 7.42 -4.89
C ILE A 59 11.64 8.87 -4.90
N VAL A 60 12.61 9.18 -4.03
CA VAL A 60 13.27 10.50 -3.98
C VAL A 60 14.06 10.74 -5.26
N LEU A 61 14.85 9.76 -5.69
CA LEU A 61 15.67 9.84 -6.90
C LEU A 61 14.80 9.93 -8.14
N LEU A 62 13.70 9.19 -8.21
CA LEU A 62 12.75 9.30 -9.31
C LEU A 62 12.16 10.72 -9.40
N GLN A 63 11.71 11.28 -8.28
CA GLN A 63 11.18 12.64 -8.28
C GLN A 63 12.22 13.67 -8.72
N LYS A 64 13.48 13.49 -8.28
CA LYS A 64 14.60 14.37 -8.64
C LYS A 64 14.91 14.26 -10.14
N LEU A 65 15.01 13.06 -10.68
CA LEU A 65 15.24 12.80 -12.10
C LEU A 65 14.15 13.47 -12.96
N GLU A 66 12.88 13.29 -12.61
CA GLU A 66 11.77 13.93 -13.34
C GLU A 66 11.78 15.47 -13.24
N GLU A 67 12.36 16.03 -12.17
CA GLU A 67 12.51 17.47 -12.00
C GLU A 67 13.69 18.03 -12.82
N GLU A 68 14.80 17.29 -12.87
CA GLU A 68 16.00 17.66 -13.64
C GLU A 68 15.75 17.58 -15.16
N GLU A 69 15.07 16.54 -15.62
CA GLU A 69 14.71 16.36 -17.03
C GLU A 69 13.57 17.30 -17.48
N GLY A 70 12.83 17.90 -16.54
CA GLY A 70 11.63 18.70 -16.83
C GLY A 70 10.45 17.90 -17.39
N LEU A 71 10.54 16.56 -17.41
CA LEU A 71 9.54 15.63 -17.93
C LEU A 71 9.17 14.57 -16.88
N ARG A 72 7.90 14.19 -16.83
CA ARG A 72 7.39 13.16 -15.91
C ARG A 72 6.96 11.91 -16.66
N ALA A 73 7.26 10.74 -16.12
CA ALA A 73 6.82 9.45 -16.63
C ALA A 73 5.37 9.13 -16.18
N GLY A 74 4.47 10.11 -16.29
CA GLY A 74 3.08 10.01 -15.85
C GLY A 74 2.88 10.04 -14.33
N THR A 75 3.93 10.17 -13.53
CA THR A 75 3.80 10.28 -12.08
C THR A 75 3.26 11.66 -11.67
N LYS A 76 2.68 11.71 -10.45
CA LYS A 76 2.28 12.97 -9.81
C LYS A 76 3.29 13.41 -8.73
N LEU A 77 4.48 12.80 -8.72
CA LEU A 77 5.48 13.08 -7.71
C LEU A 77 5.93 14.54 -7.80
N THR A 78 6.12 15.12 -6.62
CA THR A 78 6.64 16.48 -6.42
C THR A 78 7.38 16.49 -5.09
N LYS A 79 8.15 17.56 -4.83
CA LYS A 79 8.79 17.78 -3.53
C LYS A 79 7.85 17.62 -2.32
N LYS A 80 6.55 17.91 -2.46
CA LYS A 80 5.54 17.71 -1.40
C LYS A 80 5.35 16.24 -1.02
N HIS A 81 5.52 15.33 -1.96
CA HIS A 81 5.45 13.87 -1.74
C HIS A 81 6.68 13.38 -0.97
N ILE A 82 7.85 13.95 -1.27
CA ILE A 82 9.12 13.60 -0.63
C ILE A 82 9.19 14.18 0.78
N LEU A 83 8.84 15.46 0.93
CA LEU A 83 8.72 16.18 2.21
C LEU A 83 7.41 15.82 2.91
N TYR A 84 7.12 14.53 3.00
CA TYR A 84 5.86 14.05 3.54
C TYR A 84 5.66 14.42 5.01
N LYS A 85 6.72 14.69 5.78
CA LYS A 85 6.60 15.16 7.18
C LYS A 85 5.78 16.45 7.27
N ASN A 86 5.98 17.38 6.33
CA ASN A 86 5.23 18.64 6.27
C ASN A 86 3.78 18.43 5.78
N ASN A 87 3.48 17.27 5.21
CA ASN A 87 2.16 16.91 4.70
C ASN A 87 1.71 15.54 5.25
N LYS A 88 2.09 15.24 6.51
CA LYS A 88 1.96 13.89 7.08
C LYS A 88 0.52 13.42 7.13
N MET A 89 -0.41 14.36 7.31
CA MET A 89 -1.85 14.14 7.40
C MET A 89 -2.58 14.20 6.05
N ASN A 90 -1.93 14.63 4.98
CA ASN A 90 -2.58 14.75 3.67
C ASN A 90 -2.74 13.36 3.03
N VAL A 91 -3.92 12.79 3.21
CA VAL A 91 -4.29 11.46 2.69
C VAL A 91 -4.25 11.38 1.16
N LYS A 92 -4.33 12.51 0.44
CA LYS A 92 -4.25 12.52 -1.04
C LYS A 92 -2.84 12.23 -1.57
N ILE A 93 -1.82 12.54 -0.78
CA ILE A 93 -0.41 12.38 -1.19
C ILE A 93 0.00 10.91 -1.16
N ALA A 94 -0.48 10.12 -0.19
CA ALA A 94 -0.07 8.72 -0.06
C ALA A 94 -0.46 7.84 -1.27
N PRO A 95 -1.69 7.87 -1.80
CA PRO A 95 -2.06 7.18 -3.04
C PRO A 95 -1.28 7.66 -4.26
N GLN A 96 -0.83 8.93 -4.30
CA GLN A 96 -0.03 9.45 -5.40
C GLN A 96 1.43 8.95 -5.32
N THR A 97 1.99 8.89 -4.11
CA THR A 97 3.32 8.33 -3.85
C THR A 97 3.38 6.83 -4.14
N LEU A 98 2.41 6.06 -3.67
CA LEU A 98 2.34 4.60 -3.82
C LEU A 98 1.38 4.24 -4.96
N SER A 99 1.61 4.81 -6.14
CA SER A 99 0.73 4.64 -7.31
C SER A 99 1.30 3.67 -8.35
N LYS A 100 0.43 3.13 -9.20
CA LYS A 100 0.83 2.35 -10.38
C LYS A 100 1.79 3.12 -11.30
N SER A 101 1.57 4.43 -11.49
CA SER A 101 2.48 5.26 -12.32
C SER A 101 3.90 5.33 -11.74
N VAL A 102 4.04 5.44 -10.40
CA VAL A 102 5.35 5.43 -9.75
C VAL A 102 6.01 4.05 -9.89
N SER A 103 5.24 2.97 -9.76
CA SER A 103 5.72 1.61 -10.03
C SER A 103 6.26 1.47 -11.46
N SER A 104 5.49 1.88 -12.46
CA SER A 104 5.90 1.82 -13.87
C SER A 104 7.15 2.66 -14.15
N ALA A 105 7.26 3.86 -13.58
CA ALA A 105 8.43 4.71 -13.76
C ALA A 105 9.69 4.12 -13.11
N LEU A 106 9.57 3.52 -11.91
CA LEU A 106 10.70 2.82 -11.27
C LEU A 106 11.16 1.60 -12.06
N LYS A 107 10.23 0.82 -12.65
CA LYS A 107 10.59 -0.28 -13.56
C LYS A 107 11.33 0.20 -14.80
N TYR A 108 10.86 1.28 -15.41
CA TYR A 108 11.54 1.88 -16.57
C TYR A 108 12.96 2.31 -16.22
N VAL A 109 13.16 2.95 -15.06
CA VAL A 109 14.48 3.36 -14.57
C VAL A 109 15.40 2.15 -14.37
N HIS A 110 14.88 1.05 -13.81
CA HIS A 110 15.62 -0.21 -13.66
C HIS A 110 16.07 -0.74 -15.03
N GLU A 111 15.13 -0.88 -15.97
CA GLU A 111 15.36 -1.40 -17.32
C GLU A 111 16.32 -0.52 -18.13
N SER A 112 16.32 0.78 -17.87
CA SER A 112 17.20 1.76 -18.53
C SER A 112 18.61 1.80 -17.93
N GLY A 113 18.88 1.09 -16.83
CA GLY A 113 20.21 0.94 -16.26
C GLY A 113 20.74 2.16 -15.49
N PHE A 114 19.86 3.00 -14.94
CA PHE A 114 20.27 4.13 -14.11
C PHE A 114 20.92 3.67 -12.80
N LYS A 115 22.24 3.78 -12.72
CA LYS A 115 23.04 3.25 -11.60
C LYS A 115 22.86 3.99 -10.28
N GLN A 116 22.25 5.18 -10.26
CA GLN A 116 22.05 5.91 -9.00
C GLN A 116 20.95 5.33 -8.11
N PHE A 117 20.11 4.44 -8.63
CA PHE A 117 19.04 3.78 -7.89
C PHE A 117 19.54 2.54 -7.15
N PHE A 118 18.85 2.15 -6.09
CA PHE A 118 19.26 1.06 -5.20
C PHE A 118 18.64 -0.27 -5.63
N SER A 119 17.33 -0.41 -5.42
CA SER A 119 16.54 -1.59 -5.83
C SER A 119 15.18 -1.12 -6.36
N PRO A 120 15.17 -0.34 -7.46
CA PRO A 120 13.96 0.29 -7.97
C PRO A 120 12.86 -0.71 -8.31
N GLU A 121 13.20 -1.93 -8.71
CA GLU A 121 12.27 -3.04 -8.98
C GLU A 121 11.49 -3.48 -7.73
N ASN A 122 12.14 -3.59 -6.58
CA ASN A 122 11.50 -3.94 -5.31
C ASN A 122 10.62 -2.80 -4.81
N THR A 123 11.11 -1.56 -4.93
CA THR A 123 10.32 -0.37 -4.61
C THR A 123 9.12 -0.21 -5.55
N ALA A 124 9.26 -0.60 -6.82
CA ALA A 124 8.16 -0.62 -7.78
C ALA A 124 7.09 -1.64 -7.41
N GLU A 125 7.48 -2.85 -7.00
CA GLU A 125 6.55 -3.87 -6.52
C GLU A 125 5.78 -3.38 -5.29
N PHE A 126 6.49 -2.79 -4.32
CA PHE A 126 5.86 -2.19 -3.13
C PHE A 126 4.79 -1.16 -3.51
N CYS A 127 5.12 -0.22 -4.40
CA CYS A 127 4.15 0.77 -4.87
C CYS A 127 2.94 0.12 -5.55
N LEU A 128 3.15 -0.93 -6.33
CA LEU A 128 2.06 -1.62 -7.04
C LEU A 128 1.14 -2.38 -6.08
N MET A 129 1.69 -3.09 -5.10
CA MET A 129 0.90 -3.86 -4.12
C MET A 129 -0.03 -2.95 -3.32
N PHE A 130 0.48 -1.82 -2.84
CA PHE A 130 -0.33 -0.86 -2.08
C PHE A 130 -1.29 -0.03 -2.96
N ASN A 131 -0.94 0.24 -4.22
CA ASN A 131 -1.90 0.81 -5.19
C ASN A 131 -3.09 -0.13 -5.37
N ASN A 132 -2.81 -1.40 -5.63
CA ASN A 132 -3.82 -2.41 -5.93
C ASN A 132 -4.72 -2.68 -4.71
N ALA A 133 -4.13 -2.77 -3.52
CA ALA A 133 -4.88 -2.85 -2.26
C ALA A 133 -5.86 -1.69 -2.12
N PHE A 134 -5.38 -0.46 -2.34
CA PHE A 134 -6.22 0.73 -2.22
C PHE A 134 -7.29 0.81 -3.32
N ASP A 135 -7.02 0.31 -4.52
CA ASP A 135 -7.99 0.29 -5.62
C ASP A 135 -9.15 -0.68 -5.35
N ILE A 136 -8.88 -1.88 -4.79
CA ILE A 136 -9.92 -2.82 -4.32
C ILE A 136 -10.82 -2.14 -3.28
N LEU A 137 -10.20 -1.46 -2.31
CA LEU A 137 -10.92 -0.87 -1.17
C LEU A 137 -11.63 0.47 -1.48
N ASN A 138 -11.44 1.04 -2.67
CA ASN A 138 -11.91 2.40 -3.00
C ASN A 138 -12.63 2.45 -4.36
N VAL A 139 -13.48 1.46 -4.59
CA VAL A 139 -14.46 1.42 -5.69
C VAL A 139 -15.68 2.25 -5.28
N ARG A 140 -16.12 3.16 -6.16
CA ARG A 140 -17.19 4.13 -5.86
C ARG A 140 -18.34 4.15 -6.87
N SER A 141 -18.28 3.29 -7.87
CA SER A 141 -19.27 3.26 -8.95
C SER A 141 -19.39 1.84 -9.47
N GLN A 142 -20.62 1.42 -9.78
CA GLN A 142 -20.94 0.16 -10.45
C GLN A 142 -20.37 0.07 -11.88
N PHE A 143 -19.91 1.18 -12.44
CA PHE A 143 -19.29 1.24 -13.77
C PHE A 143 -17.77 1.47 -13.70
N ALA A 144 -17.16 1.33 -12.52
CA ALA A 144 -15.73 1.48 -12.38
C ALA A 144 -15.01 0.34 -13.12
N ASN A 145 -14.17 0.70 -14.09
CA ASN A 145 -13.37 -0.25 -14.88
C ASN A 145 -11.94 0.27 -15.10
N ARG A 146 -11.42 1.05 -14.14
CA ARG A 146 -10.14 1.76 -14.30
C ARG A 146 -8.91 0.85 -14.22
N SER A 147 -9.06 -0.31 -13.60
CA SER A 147 -8.05 -1.36 -13.48
C SER A 147 -8.74 -2.66 -13.08
N ASN A 148 -8.05 -3.81 -13.19
CA ASN A 148 -8.57 -5.11 -12.74
C ASN A 148 -8.83 -5.18 -11.23
N TYR A 149 -8.38 -4.19 -10.47
CA TYR A 149 -8.53 -4.08 -9.02
C TYR A 149 -9.62 -3.09 -8.63
N LYS A 150 -9.88 -2.08 -9.49
CA LYS A 150 -10.85 -1.01 -9.24
C LYS A 150 -12.16 -1.28 -9.98
N VAL A 151 -12.75 -2.43 -9.70
CA VAL A 151 -14.02 -2.90 -10.28
C VAL A 151 -15.03 -3.21 -9.18
N PRO A 152 -16.33 -3.03 -9.42
CA PRO A 152 -17.36 -3.43 -8.47
C PRO A 152 -17.27 -4.93 -8.19
N LEU A 153 -17.48 -5.33 -6.94
CA LEU A 153 -17.55 -6.74 -6.57
C LEU A 153 -18.85 -7.33 -7.11
N THR A 154 -18.73 -8.41 -7.89
CA THR A 154 -19.84 -9.22 -8.39
C THR A 154 -19.55 -10.70 -8.15
N ASP A 155 -20.56 -11.55 -8.27
CA ASP A 155 -20.37 -12.99 -8.08
C ASP A 155 -19.40 -13.59 -9.11
N GLU A 156 -19.35 -13.02 -10.32
CA GLU A 156 -18.45 -13.47 -11.40
C GLU A 156 -16.98 -13.15 -11.11
N ASN A 157 -16.69 -11.97 -10.54
CA ASN A 157 -15.31 -11.53 -10.31
C ASN A 157 -14.82 -11.77 -8.86
N TYR A 158 -15.70 -12.21 -7.96
CA TYR A 158 -15.38 -12.42 -6.54
C TYR A 158 -14.14 -13.29 -6.35
N ASN A 159 -14.07 -14.45 -7.01
CA ASN A 159 -12.95 -15.38 -6.86
C ASN A 159 -11.62 -14.78 -7.34
N GLU A 160 -11.65 -13.99 -8.42
CA GLU A 160 -10.46 -13.33 -8.94
C GLU A 160 -9.98 -12.23 -8.00
N LEU A 161 -10.88 -11.34 -7.56
CA LEU A 161 -10.56 -10.26 -6.61
C LEU A 161 -10.09 -10.82 -5.27
N LYS A 162 -10.71 -11.91 -4.79
CA LYS A 162 -10.25 -12.62 -3.59
C LYS A 162 -8.83 -13.14 -3.76
N ALA A 163 -8.52 -13.81 -4.88
CA ALA A 163 -7.17 -14.31 -5.14
C ALA A 163 -6.15 -13.16 -5.26
N GLN A 164 -6.55 -12.01 -5.79
CA GLN A 164 -5.73 -10.79 -5.81
C GLN A 164 -5.50 -10.22 -4.40
N ALA A 165 -6.55 -10.15 -3.58
CA ALA A 165 -6.46 -9.72 -2.18
C ALA A 165 -5.54 -10.65 -1.37
N ASP A 166 -5.69 -11.97 -1.52
CA ASP A 166 -4.86 -12.99 -0.86
C ASP A 166 -3.36 -12.80 -1.19
N LYS A 167 -3.01 -12.48 -2.45
CA LYS A 167 -1.63 -12.16 -2.86
C LYS A 167 -1.10 -10.91 -2.16
N ILE A 168 -1.91 -9.86 -2.06
CA ILE A 168 -1.55 -8.61 -1.37
C ILE A 168 -1.37 -8.87 0.13
N ILE A 169 -2.27 -9.61 0.76
CA ILE A 169 -2.20 -9.98 2.19
C ILE A 169 -0.92 -10.77 2.46
N GLN A 170 -0.58 -11.72 1.60
CA GLN A 170 0.65 -12.50 1.70
C GLN A 170 1.89 -11.60 1.56
N TYR A 171 1.90 -10.71 0.56
CA TYR A 171 2.99 -9.74 0.38
C TYR A 171 3.20 -8.88 1.64
N ILE A 172 2.12 -8.34 2.22
CA ILE A 172 2.18 -7.53 3.44
C ILE A 172 2.71 -8.36 4.63
N THR A 173 2.30 -9.62 4.73
CA THR A 173 2.73 -10.54 5.81
C THR A 173 4.22 -10.84 5.73
N ASP A 174 4.76 -10.89 4.51
CA ASP A 174 6.18 -11.15 4.24
C ASP A 174 7.09 -9.92 4.45
N LEU A 175 6.53 -8.72 4.63
CA LEU A 175 7.33 -7.51 4.86
C LEU A 175 7.99 -7.52 6.24
N GLN A 176 9.20 -7.00 6.29
CA GLN A 176 10.00 -6.89 7.51
C GLN A 176 10.64 -5.51 7.67
N THR A 177 10.92 -5.13 8.92
CA THR A 177 11.77 -3.97 9.22
C THR A 177 13.24 -4.35 9.05
N VAL A 178 14.07 -3.43 8.57
CA VAL A 178 15.53 -3.66 8.49
C VAL A 178 16.13 -3.80 9.88
N GLN A 179 15.69 -2.97 10.83
CA GLN A 179 16.06 -3.12 12.23
C GLN A 179 15.45 -4.42 12.76
N HIS A 180 16.33 -5.38 13.08
CA HIS A 180 16.02 -6.69 13.69
C HIS A 180 15.29 -7.72 12.81
N GLN A 181 15.10 -7.49 11.51
CA GLN A 181 14.37 -8.41 10.60
C GLN A 181 12.97 -8.79 11.15
N LEU A 182 12.36 -7.87 11.91
CA LEU A 182 11.09 -8.14 12.57
C LEU A 182 9.96 -8.08 11.53
N PRO A 183 9.03 -9.06 11.50
CA PRO A 183 7.83 -8.97 10.66
C PRO A 183 7.09 -7.66 10.90
N ILE A 184 6.67 -6.99 9.82
CA ILE A 184 6.06 -5.64 9.90
C ILE A 184 4.81 -5.64 10.79
N LEU A 185 4.06 -6.76 10.78
CA LEU A 185 2.85 -6.97 11.58
C LEU A 185 3.12 -7.17 13.08
N LYS A 186 4.37 -7.42 13.47
CA LYS A 186 4.82 -7.47 14.88
C LYS A 186 5.53 -6.19 15.32
N SER A 187 5.79 -5.26 14.40
CA SER A 187 6.46 -3.99 14.70
C SER A 187 5.52 -2.96 15.35
N GLY A 188 6.10 -1.91 15.95
CA GLY A 188 5.36 -0.74 16.42
C GLY A 188 4.70 0.08 15.29
N ARG A 189 4.98 -0.22 14.01
CA ARG A 189 4.41 0.43 12.83
C ARG A 189 3.34 -0.41 12.12
N LYS A 190 2.91 -1.53 12.72
CA LYS A 190 1.98 -2.51 12.14
C LYS A 190 0.61 -1.96 11.72
N VAL A 191 0.11 -0.89 12.36
CA VAL A 191 -1.30 -0.44 12.24
C VAL A 191 -1.73 -0.21 10.79
N GLY A 192 -0.92 0.47 9.97
CA GLY A 192 -1.26 0.74 8.57
C GLY A 192 -1.36 -0.53 7.72
N PHE A 193 -0.50 -1.51 7.98
CA PHE A 193 -0.45 -2.78 7.25
C PHE A 193 -1.59 -3.71 7.67
N LEU A 194 -1.76 -3.86 8.99
CA LEU A 194 -2.85 -4.65 9.58
C LEU A 194 -4.22 -4.09 9.19
N GLY A 195 -4.40 -2.78 9.22
CA GLY A 195 -5.67 -2.16 8.86
C GLY A 195 -6.05 -2.36 7.40
N LEU A 196 -5.09 -2.43 6.48
CA LEU A 196 -5.38 -2.80 5.08
C LEU A 196 -5.75 -4.28 4.97
N ILE A 197 -5.06 -5.18 5.67
CA ILE A 197 -5.41 -6.62 5.67
C ILE A 197 -6.83 -6.84 6.19
N ILE A 198 -7.24 -6.10 7.23
CA ILE A 198 -8.59 -6.25 7.81
C ILE A 198 -9.69 -5.80 6.85
N CYS A 199 -9.38 -4.89 5.94
CA CYS A 199 -10.33 -4.37 4.97
C CYS A 199 -10.39 -5.19 3.68
N LEU A 200 -9.34 -5.94 3.35
CA LEU A 200 -9.25 -6.83 2.19
C LEU A 200 -9.91 -8.18 2.48
#